data_AF-A0A4Q6EI38-F1
#
_entry.id   AF-A0A4Q6EI38-F1
#
_cell.length_a   1.000
_cell.length_b   1.000
_cell.length_c   1.000
_cell.angle_alpha   90.00
_cell.angle_beta   90.00
_cell.angle_gamma   90.00
#
_symmetry.space_group_name_H-M   'P 1'
#
loop_
_entity.id
_entity.type
_entity.pdbx_description
1 polymer ?
#
loop_
_entity_poly.entity_id
_entity_poly.type
_entity_poly.pdbx_seq_one_letter_code
_entity_poly.pdbx_strand_id
1 'polypeptide(L)' 'MTTAAIREKLHEYINIADDKKVEAIYTMVEDEIINTTDIWEDEVFLNELDRRMEELKSGKVKPVTLEEFKTKF' A
#
# COMPACT_ATOMS: atom_id res chain seq x y z
N MET A 1 27.47 14.53 8.36
CA MET A 1 26.59 13.36 8.65
C MET A 1 26.06 12.87 7.33
N THR A 2 26.10 11.57 7.05
CA THR A 2 25.55 11.03 5.79
C THR A 2 24.02 10.97 5.89
N THR A 3 23.34 10.94 4.75
CA THR A 3 21.88 10.75 4.69
C THR A 3 21.46 9.41 5.31
N ALA A 4 22.29 8.36 5.17
CA ALA A 4 22.09 7.09 5.85
C ALA A 4 22.09 7.23 7.37
N ALA A 5 23.05 7.95 7.94
CA ALA A 5 23.12 8.20 9.39
C ALA A 5 21.97 9.09 9.90
N ILE A 6 21.45 10.01 9.06
CA ILE A 6 20.24 10.79 9.39
C ILE A 6 19.02 9.86 9.45
N ARG A 7 18.86 8.96 8.45
CA ARG A 7 17.73 8.04 8.37
C ARG A 7 17.69 7.08 9.56
N GLU A 8 18.82 6.50 9.93
CA GLU A 8 18.95 5.62 11.10
C GLU A 8 18.49 6.32 12.38
N LYS A 9 18.98 7.54 12.63
CA LYS A 9 18.58 8.34 13.81
C LYS A 9 17.10 8.70 13.84
N LEU A 10 16.49 8.98 12.68
CA LEU A 10 15.05 9.26 12.60
C LEU A 10 14.23 8.00 12.94
N HIS A 11 14.64 6.82 12.46
CA HIS A 11 13.99 5.56 12.82
C HIS A 11 14.08 5.28 14.32
N GLU A 12 15.27 5.42 14.91
CA GLU A 12 15.47 5.24 16.36
C GLU A 12 14.59 6.20 17.18
N TYR A 13 14.52 7.46 16.75
CA TYR A 13 13.72 8.48 17.43
C TYR A 13 12.22 8.17 17.37
N ILE A 14 11.69 7.80 16.20
CA ILE A 14 10.26 7.47 16.03
C ILE A 14 9.86 6.33 16.96
N ASN A 15 10.73 5.34 17.18
CA ASN A 15 10.44 4.19 18.04
C ASN A 15 10.27 4.53 19.53
N ILE A 16 10.81 5.67 19.99
CA ILE A 16 10.78 6.07 21.41
C ILE A 16 10.04 7.39 21.65
N ALA A 17 9.63 8.07 20.59
CA ALA A 17 8.93 9.34 20.68
C ALA A 17 7.53 9.13 21.27
N ASP A 18 7.04 10.12 22.02
CA ASP A 18 5.66 10.13 22.49
C ASP A 18 4.68 10.34 21.32
N ASP A 19 3.45 9.87 21.50
CA ASP A 19 2.41 9.85 20.47
C ASP A 19 2.20 11.22 19.82
N LYS A 20 2.26 12.31 20.59
CA LYS A 20 2.06 13.68 20.07
C LYS A 20 3.15 14.07 19.08
N LYS A 21 4.40 13.67 19.34
CA LYS A 21 5.52 13.94 18.43
C LYS A 21 5.47 13.05 17.20
N VAL A 22 5.04 11.79 17.35
CA VAL A 22 4.82 10.89 16.20
C VAL A 22 3.73 11.45 15.30
N GLU A 23 2.60 11.88 15.86
CA GLU A 23 1.49 12.49 15.13
C GLU A 23 1.93 13.76 14.40
N ALA A 24 2.65 14.66 15.08
CA ALA A 24 3.17 15.87 14.45
C ALA A 24 4.13 15.57 13.28
N ILE A 25 5.01 14.57 13.41
CA ILE A 25 5.88 14.13 12.32
C ILE A 25 5.05 13.56 11.18
N TYR A 26 4.08 12.70 11.47
CA TYR A 26 3.21 12.11 10.46
C TYR A 26 2.49 13.19 9.67
N THR A 27 1.83 14.16 10.31
CA THR A 27 1.16 15.29 9.64
C THR A 27 2.09 16.07 8.71
N MET A 28 3.40 16.18 9.03
CA MET A 28 4.35 16.88 8.17
C MET A 28 4.70 16.13 6.87
N VAL A 29 4.52 14.80 6.84
CA VAL A 29 4.94 13.95 5.71
C VAL A 29 3.81 13.07 5.18
N GLU A 30 2.59 13.22 5.70
CA GLU A 30 1.43 12.37 5.41
C GLU A 30 1.14 12.32 3.92
N ASP A 31 1.12 13.49 3.25
CA ASP A 31 0.92 13.57 1.80
C ASP A 31 2.00 12.81 1.02
N GLU A 32 3.26 12.83 1.46
CA GLU A 32 4.35 12.07 0.81
C GLU A 32 4.22 10.56 1.05
N ILE A 33 3.77 10.15 2.24
CA ILE A 33 3.50 8.75 2.57
C ILE A 33 2.33 8.21 1.75
N ILE A 34 1.26 8.99 1.59
CA ILE A 34 0.09 8.62 0.79
C ILE A 34 0.46 8.53 -0.69
N ASN A 35 1.17 9.53 -1.22
CA ASN A 35 1.54 9.59 -2.64
C ASN A 35 2.60 8.55 -3.06
N THR A 36 3.37 7.98 -2.13
CA THR A 36 4.32 6.89 -2.45
C THR A 36 3.65 5.53 -2.60
N THR A 37 2.36 5.41 -2.26
CA THR A 37 1.62 4.14 -2.23
C THR A 37 0.26 4.23 -2.91
N ASP A 38 0.00 5.24 -3.76
CA ASP A 38 -1.27 5.28 -4.47
C ASP A 38 -1.26 4.30 -5.65
N ILE A 39 -1.52 3.02 -5.35
CA ILE A 39 -1.71 1.96 -6.33
C ILE A 39 -2.85 2.28 -7.32
N TRP A 40 -3.71 3.27 -7.01
CA TRP A 40 -4.74 3.75 -7.91
C TRP A 40 -4.22 4.77 -8.95
N GLU A 41 -2.93 5.14 -8.89
CA GLU A 41 -2.23 5.87 -9.94
C GLU A 41 -1.30 4.97 -10.79
N ASP A 42 -1.09 3.70 -10.39
CA ASP A 42 -0.30 2.74 -11.14
C ASP A 42 -1.08 2.21 -12.35
N GLU A 43 -0.79 2.75 -13.54
CA GLU A 43 -1.42 2.34 -14.80
C GLU A 43 -1.29 0.83 -15.09
N VAL A 44 -0.17 0.19 -14.71
CA VAL A 44 0.01 -1.26 -14.95
C VAL A 44 -0.94 -2.05 -14.07
N PHE A 45 -1.07 -1.66 -12.81
CA PHE A 45 -2.01 -2.27 -11.87
C PHE A 45 -3.47 -2.06 -12.33
N LEU A 46 -3.84 -0.83 -12.71
CA LEU A 46 -5.18 -0.50 -13.20
C LEU A 46 -5.53 -1.29 -14.47
N ASN A 47 -4.63 -1.35 -15.45
CA ASN A 47 -4.85 -2.09 -16.69
C ASN A 47 -5.04 -3.60 -16.44
N GLU A 48 -4.32 -4.18 -15.48
CA GLU A 48 -4.51 -5.58 -15.10
C GLU A 48 -5.86 -5.80 -14.41
N LEU A 49 -6.31 -4.87 -13.55
CA LEU A 49 -7.63 -4.92 -12.94
C LEU A 49 -8.74 -4.86 -14.00
N ASP A 50 -8.65 -3.92 -14.95
CA ASP A 50 -9.61 -3.79 -16.04
C ASP A 50 -9.66 -5.07 -16.88
N ARG A 51 -8.49 -5.61 -17.25
CA ARG A 51 -8.41 -6.88 -17.98
C ARG A 51 -9.12 -8.00 -17.25
N ARG A 52 -8.84 -8.20 -15.95
CA ARG A 52 -9.48 -9.24 -15.14
C ARG A 52 -11.00 -9.06 -15.04
N MET A 53 -11.46 -7.82 -14.93
CA MET A 53 -12.89 -7.54 -14.87
C MET A 53 -13.59 -7.86 -16.19
N GLU A 54 -12.97 -7.56 -17.33
CA GLU A 54 -13.51 -7.93 -18.63
C GLU A 54 -13.50 -9.46 -18.84
N GLU A 55 -12.48 -10.17 -18.37
CA GLU A 55 -12.47 -11.63 -18.40
C GLU A 55 -13.57 -12.26 -17.53
N LEU A 56 -13.91 -11.62 -16.41
CA LEU A 56 -15.01 -12.05 -15.57
C LEU A 56 -16.38 -11.76 -16.23
N LYS A 57 -16.58 -10.53 -16.75
CA LYS A 57 -17.84 -10.13 -17.41
C LYS A 57 -18.12 -10.93 -18.67
N SER A 58 -17.09 -11.21 -19.46
CA SER A 58 -17.20 -12.03 -20.68
C SER A 58 -17.43 -13.52 -20.38
N GLY A 59 -17.29 -13.95 -19.12
CA GLY A 59 -17.39 -15.36 -18.73
C GLY A 59 -16.17 -16.19 -19.14
N LYS A 60 -15.08 -15.55 -19.59
CA LYS A 60 -13.80 -16.22 -19.90
C LYS A 60 -13.19 -16.85 -18.65
N VAL A 61 -13.41 -16.23 -17.49
CA VAL A 61 -13.00 -16.77 -16.18
C VAL A 61 -14.24 -17.04 -15.34
N LYS A 62 -14.29 -18.23 -14.72
CA LYS A 62 -15.36 -18.60 -13.79
C LYS A 62 -15.03 -18.05 -12.40
N PRO A 63 -15.88 -17.23 -11.78
CA PRO A 63 -15.68 -16.82 -10.40
C PRO A 63 -15.87 -18.04 -9.48
N VAL A 64 -15.15 -18.02 -8.36
CA VAL A 64 -15.37 -18.95 -7.25
C VAL A 64 -15.97 -18.19 -6.08
N THR A 65 -16.83 -18.86 -5.33
CA THR A 65 -17.31 -18.36 -4.05
C THR A 65 -16.19 -18.37 -3.01
N LEU A 66 -16.37 -17.58 -1.95
CA LEU A 66 -15.42 -17.54 -0.84
C LEU A 66 -15.26 -18.92 -0.18
N GLU A 67 -16.34 -19.70 -0.09
CA GLU A 67 -16.29 -21.05 0.48
C GLU A 67 -15.51 -22.02 -0.42
N GLU A 68 -15.73 -21.98 -1.73
CA GLU A 68 -14.90 -22.76 -2.67
C GLU A 68 -13.42 -22.38 -2.58
N PHE A 69 -13.11 -21.09 -2.46
CA PHE A 69 -11.74 -20.61 -2.31
C PHE A 69 -11.05 -21.16 -1.06
N LYS A 70 -11.70 -21.07 0.11
CA LYS A 70 -11.19 -21.57 1.40
C LYS A 70 -10.97 -23.08 1.45
N THR A 71 -11.64 -23.85 0.59
CA THR A 71 -11.42 -25.30 0.52
C THR A 71 -10.22 -25.70 -0.33
N LYS A 72 -9.72 -24.77 -1.15
CA LYS A 72 -8.68 -25.01 -2.15
C LYS A 72 -7.28 -24.58 -1.69
N PHE A 73 -7.22 -23.76 -0.65
CA PHE A 73 -6.02 -23.19 -0.03
C PHE A 73 -6.18 -23.17 1.48
#